data_AF-A0A935I520-F1
#
_entry.id   AF-A0A935I520-F1
#
_cell.length_a   1.000
_cell.length_b   1.000
_cell.length_c   1.000
_cell.angle_alpha   90.00
_cell.angle_beta   90.00
_cell.angle_gamma   90.00
#
_symmetry.space_group_name_H-M   'P 1'
#
loop_
_entity.id
_entity.type
_entity.pdbx_description
1 polymer ?
#
loop_
_entity_poly.entity_id
_entity_poly.type
_entity_poly.pdbx_seq_one_letter_code
_entity_poly.pdbx_strand_id
1 'polypeptide(L)'
;MDIEDGFNKKYYNVDFVIQYLESNGNEYVKQLIKKLFENVFTKSDPNIRNFENTKMVQLRVFLIKELVVMACKEFLYNLPQIMNGTYTRELIKNTDKDKKDLISLLSNFCINNIFKTREIQSLEVAGEKIINGLLEEFVPSFINYKKKDDKYAKRSERLFCMISNSIKDAIFLETGKSEIYELDDYFKLRLIVDFVSRMTDSYALRIFQKIKGIRIG
;
A
#
# COMPACT_ATOMS: atom_id res chain seq x y z
N MET A 1 -0.50 7.02 -9.94
CA MET A 1 -0.93 5.67 -10.32
C MET A 1 -2.40 5.53 -9.97
N ASP A 2 -2.78 5.66 -8.69
CA ASP A 2 -4.18 5.62 -8.24
C ASP A 2 -5.13 6.49 -9.08
N ILE A 3 -4.76 7.75 -9.39
CA ILE A 3 -5.59 8.64 -10.21
C ILE A 3 -5.86 8.07 -11.62
N GLU A 4 -4.89 7.39 -12.22
CA GLU A 4 -5.06 6.74 -13.51
C GLU A 4 -5.89 5.46 -13.39
N ASP A 5 -5.72 4.70 -12.30
CA ASP A 5 -6.51 3.50 -12.04
C ASP A 5 -7.99 3.85 -11.79
N GLY A 6 -8.27 4.91 -11.04
CA GLY A 6 -9.63 5.43 -10.85
C GLY A 6 -10.26 5.91 -12.16
N PHE A 7 -9.47 6.49 -13.06
CA PHE A 7 -9.90 6.83 -14.42
C PHE A 7 -10.21 5.56 -15.24
N ASN A 8 -9.34 4.55 -15.21
CA ASN A 8 -9.55 3.27 -15.90
C ASN A 8 -10.79 2.52 -15.38
N LYS A 9 -11.08 2.64 -14.07
CA LYS A 9 -12.31 2.15 -13.43
C LYS A 9 -13.54 3.03 -13.69
N LYS A 10 -13.40 4.12 -14.44
CA LYS A 10 -14.47 5.07 -14.82
C LYS A 10 -15.12 5.79 -13.62
N TYR A 11 -14.39 6.01 -12.54
CA TYR A 11 -14.89 6.79 -11.40
C TYR A 11 -15.03 8.29 -11.73
N TYR A 12 -14.22 8.79 -12.66
CA TYR A 12 -14.22 10.17 -13.16
C TYR A 12 -13.53 10.25 -14.52
N ASN A 13 -13.56 11.41 -15.17
CA ASN A 13 -12.80 11.74 -16.38
C ASN A 13 -11.62 12.67 -16.07
N VAL A 14 -10.76 12.93 -17.06
CA VAL A 14 -9.56 13.77 -16.87
C VAL A 14 -9.94 15.22 -16.55
N ASP A 15 -10.98 15.74 -17.19
CA ASP A 15 -11.44 17.12 -16.99
C ASP A 15 -11.88 17.37 -15.53
N PHE A 16 -12.49 16.38 -14.88
CA PHE A 16 -12.83 16.45 -13.45
C PHE A 16 -11.60 16.55 -12.54
N VAL A 17 -10.52 15.82 -12.86
CA VAL A 17 -9.25 15.92 -12.12
C VAL A 17 -8.68 17.33 -12.25
N ILE A 18 -8.67 17.87 -13.47
CA ILE A 18 -8.13 19.21 -13.75
C ILE A 18 -8.96 20.26 -13.02
N GLN A 19 -10.28 20.22 -13.14
CA GLN A 19 -11.18 21.15 -12.47
C GLN A 19 -11.02 21.12 -10.95
N TYR A 20 -10.85 19.93 -10.37
CA TYR A 20 -10.59 19.78 -8.94
C TYR A 20 -9.27 20.47 -8.53
N LEU A 21 -8.19 20.27 -9.30
CA LEU A 21 -6.90 20.90 -9.03
C LEU A 21 -6.94 22.41 -9.20
N GLU A 22 -7.66 22.93 -10.20
CA GLU A 22 -7.81 24.38 -10.42
C GLU A 22 -8.64 25.06 -9.33
N SER A 23 -9.73 24.41 -8.90
CA SER A 23 -10.70 25.01 -7.96
C SER A 23 -10.17 25.02 -6.52
N ASN A 24 -9.38 24.01 -6.16
CA ASN A 24 -8.89 23.83 -4.80
C ASN A 24 -7.41 24.21 -4.64
N GLY A 25 -6.70 24.43 -5.74
CA GLY A 25 -5.29 24.76 -5.74
C GLY A 25 -4.99 26.24 -5.57
N ASN A 26 -3.83 26.51 -4.97
CA ASN A 26 -3.26 27.85 -4.90
C ASN A 26 -2.73 28.34 -6.26
N GLU A 27 -2.16 29.55 -6.27
CA GLU A 27 -1.64 30.18 -7.48
C GLU A 27 -0.54 29.36 -8.18
N TYR A 28 0.29 28.64 -7.42
CA TYR A 28 1.29 27.76 -8.02
C TYR A 28 0.64 26.60 -8.78
N VAL A 29 -0.35 25.93 -8.19
CA VAL A 29 -1.09 24.84 -8.84
C VAL A 29 -1.84 25.36 -10.07
N LYS A 30 -2.50 26.52 -9.99
CA LYS A 30 -3.20 27.13 -11.15
C LYS A 30 -2.23 27.44 -12.30
N GLN A 31 -1.07 28.02 -12.00
CA GLN A 31 -0.03 28.24 -13.01
C GLN A 31 0.48 26.93 -13.61
N LEU A 32 0.59 25.88 -12.78
CA LEU A 32 1.00 24.56 -13.23
C LEU A 32 -0.03 23.95 -14.19
N ILE A 33 -1.32 24.06 -13.88
CA ILE A 33 -2.40 23.61 -14.76
C ILE A 33 -2.42 24.42 -16.06
N LYS A 34 -2.22 25.74 -16.00
CA LYS A 34 -2.09 26.57 -17.20
C LYS A 34 -0.95 26.09 -18.12
N LYS A 35 0.23 25.81 -17.55
CA LYS A 35 1.36 25.21 -18.29
C LYS A 35 1.01 23.85 -18.89
N LEU A 36 0.24 23.04 -18.18
CA LEU A 36 -0.24 21.76 -18.69
C LEU A 36 -1.15 21.99 -19.92
N PHE A 37 -2.16 22.85 -19.85
CA PHE A 37 -3.00 23.18 -21.01
C PHE A 37 -2.19 23.69 -22.20
N GLU A 38 -1.29 24.64 -21.98
CA GLU A 38 -0.47 25.26 -23.04
C GLU A 38 0.47 24.26 -23.73
N ASN A 39 1.03 23.31 -22.99
CA ASN A 39 2.07 22.40 -23.51
C ASN A 39 1.54 21.03 -23.94
N VAL A 40 0.36 20.62 -23.46
CA VAL A 40 -0.10 19.22 -23.53
C VAL A 40 -1.37 19.06 -24.39
N PHE A 41 -2.41 19.86 -24.13
CA PHE A 41 -3.71 19.67 -24.78
C PHE A 41 -3.88 20.42 -26.10
N THR A 42 -3.07 21.45 -26.36
CA THR A 42 -3.07 22.20 -27.62
C THR A 42 -2.44 21.44 -28.80
N LYS A 43 -1.71 20.35 -28.54
CA LYS A 43 -0.98 19.57 -29.56
C LYS A 43 -1.66 18.25 -29.95
N SER A 44 -2.80 17.91 -29.35
CA SER A 44 -3.47 16.63 -29.56
C SER A 44 -4.66 16.79 -30.49
N ASP A 45 -4.64 16.10 -31.64
CA ASP A 45 -5.75 16.09 -32.60
C ASP A 45 -6.97 15.39 -31.97
N PRO A 46 -8.13 16.06 -31.86
CA PRO A 46 -9.33 15.48 -31.26
C PRO A 46 -9.86 14.25 -32.01
N ASN A 47 -9.40 13.97 -33.23
CA ASN A 47 -9.74 12.76 -33.99
C ASN A 47 -8.91 11.52 -33.61
N ILE A 48 -7.97 11.63 -32.66
CA ILE A 48 -7.18 10.48 -32.21
C ILE A 48 -8.05 9.50 -31.43
N ARG A 49 -8.09 8.24 -31.89
CA ARG A 49 -8.66 7.12 -31.14
C ARG A 49 -7.99 7.03 -29.76
N ASN A 50 -8.78 7.03 -28.68
CA ASN A 50 -8.34 7.05 -27.27
C ASN A 50 -7.85 8.41 -26.73
N PHE A 51 -8.35 9.53 -27.25
CA PHE A 51 -8.03 10.88 -26.80
C PHE A 51 -8.01 11.06 -25.26
N GLU A 52 -9.01 10.57 -24.53
CA GLU A 52 -9.06 10.67 -23.06
C GLU A 52 -7.94 9.87 -22.35
N ASN A 53 -7.58 8.69 -22.87
CA ASN A 53 -6.45 7.93 -22.33
C ASN A 53 -5.14 8.68 -22.59
N THR A 54 -4.99 9.28 -23.77
CA THR A 54 -3.83 10.12 -24.09
C THR A 54 -3.75 11.31 -23.14
N LYS A 55 -4.88 11.99 -22.87
CA LYS A 55 -4.92 13.08 -21.89
C LYS A 55 -4.44 12.64 -20.52
N MET A 56 -4.92 11.49 -20.02
CA MET A 56 -4.55 10.97 -18.71
C MET A 56 -3.06 10.62 -18.63
N VAL A 57 -2.53 9.97 -19.67
CA VAL A 57 -1.10 9.64 -19.77
C VAL A 57 -0.25 10.92 -19.77
N GLN A 58 -0.66 11.95 -20.50
CA GLN A 58 0.09 13.19 -20.55
C GLN A 58 0.02 13.96 -19.22
N LEU A 59 -1.14 14.00 -18.57
CA LEU A 59 -1.29 14.56 -17.21
C LEU A 59 -0.32 13.86 -16.25
N ARG A 60 -0.26 12.52 -16.28
CA ARG A 60 0.68 11.74 -15.47
C ARG A 60 2.14 12.11 -15.76
N VAL A 61 2.55 12.14 -17.04
CA VAL A 61 3.93 12.46 -17.43
C VAL A 61 4.33 13.84 -16.93
N PHE A 62 3.44 14.82 -17.10
CA PHE A 62 3.65 16.18 -16.65
C PHE A 62 3.78 16.27 -15.12
N LEU A 63 2.84 15.70 -14.37
CA LEU A 63 2.88 15.72 -12.90
C LEU A 63 4.13 15.01 -12.35
N ILE A 64 4.49 13.84 -12.91
CA ILE A 64 5.72 13.13 -12.49
C ILE A 64 6.95 14.01 -12.73
N LYS A 65 7.06 14.64 -13.89
CA LYS A 65 8.19 15.53 -14.21
C LYS A 65 8.32 16.65 -13.18
N GLU A 66 7.22 17.32 -12.84
CA GLU A 66 7.22 18.40 -11.86
C GLU A 66 7.60 17.91 -10.46
N LEU A 67 7.02 16.79 -10.01
CA LEU A 67 7.31 16.20 -8.69
C LEU A 67 8.77 15.72 -8.58
N VAL A 68 9.35 15.16 -9.65
CA VAL A 68 10.77 14.77 -9.68
C VAL A 68 11.67 15.99 -9.56
N VAL A 69 11.40 17.07 -10.30
CA VAL A 69 12.17 18.31 -10.20
C VAL A 69 12.09 18.91 -8.80
N MET A 70 10.91 18.86 -8.17
CA MET A 70 10.74 19.29 -6.78
C MET A 70 11.59 18.45 -5.81
N ALA A 71 11.51 17.12 -5.89
CA ALA A 71 12.25 16.22 -5.03
C ALA A 71 13.77 16.40 -5.17
N CYS A 72 14.27 16.56 -6.41
CA CYS A 72 15.69 16.81 -6.67
C CYS A 72 16.16 18.13 -6.04
N LYS A 73 15.36 19.19 -6.11
CA LYS A 73 15.69 20.48 -5.48
C LYS A 73 15.76 20.36 -3.96
N GLU A 74 14.79 19.71 -3.35
CA GLU A 74 14.76 19.49 -1.89
C GLU A 74 15.94 18.62 -1.44
N PHE A 75 16.26 17.57 -2.21
CA PHE A 75 17.39 16.70 -1.94
C PHE A 75 18.71 17.46 -1.99
N LEU A 76 18.96 18.24 -3.05
CA LEU A 76 20.19 19.02 -3.20
C LEU A 76 20.32 20.10 -2.13
N TYR A 77 19.22 20.76 -1.78
CA TYR A 77 19.20 21.79 -0.74
C TYR A 77 19.54 21.24 0.65
N ASN A 78 19.02 20.05 0.98
CA ASN A 78 19.21 19.41 2.28
C ASN A 78 20.31 18.34 2.28
N LEU A 79 21.14 18.27 1.23
CA LEU A 79 22.16 17.23 1.07
C LEU A 79 23.04 17.04 2.32
N PRO A 80 23.52 18.10 3.01
CA PRO A 80 24.31 17.91 4.23
C PRO A 80 23.55 17.20 5.35
N GLN A 81 22.27 17.53 5.56
CA GLN A 81 21.44 16.89 6.59
C GLN A 81 21.13 15.43 6.25
N ILE A 82 20.87 15.16 4.96
CA ILE A 82 20.63 13.81 4.46
C ILE A 82 21.88 12.95 4.67
N MET A 83 23.05 13.45 4.28
CA MET A 83 24.32 12.73 4.45
C MET A 83 24.67 12.50 5.93
N ASN A 84 24.27 13.41 6.81
CA ASN A 84 24.46 13.26 8.26
C ASN A 84 23.35 12.43 8.94
N GLY A 85 22.36 11.92 8.20
CA GLY A 85 21.25 11.15 8.76
C GLY A 85 20.31 11.94 9.67
N THR A 86 20.35 13.27 9.63
CA THR A 86 19.53 14.16 10.47
C THR A 86 18.30 14.71 9.75
N TYR A 87 18.16 14.45 8.45
CA TYR A 87 16.97 14.83 7.70
C TYR A 87 15.78 13.91 8.06
N THR A 88 14.75 14.48 8.69
CA THR A 88 13.61 13.75 9.28
C THR A 88 12.30 13.92 8.53
N ARG A 89 12.35 14.42 7.29
CA ARG A 89 11.18 14.79 6.50
C ARG A 89 11.12 14.01 5.18
N GLU A 90 9.99 14.08 4.49
CA GLU A 90 9.85 13.56 3.13
C GLU A 90 10.26 14.61 2.10
N LEU A 91 11.05 14.21 1.10
CA LEU A 91 11.54 15.10 0.02
C LEU A 91 10.43 15.76 -0.79
N ILE A 92 9.28 15.11 -0.89
CA ILE A 92 8.16 15.56 -1.71
C ILE A 92 7.22 16.47 -0.89
N LYS A 93 7.00 16.18 0.41
CA LYS A 93 6.06 16.94 1.26
C LYS A 93 6.61 18.27 1.81
N ASN A 94 7.92 18.50 1.80
CA ASN A 94 8.54 19.72 2.34
C ASN A 94 9.02 20.69 1.25
N THR A 95 8.24 20.84 0.21
CA THR A 95 8.44 21.91 -0.78
C THR A 95 7.86 23.22 -0.22
N ASP A 96 8.19 24.38 -0.81
CA ASP A 96 7.57 25.68 -0.48
C ASP A 96 6.08 25.54 -0.17
N LYS A 97 5.51 26.36 0.73
CA LYS A 97 4.08 26.30 1.10
C LYS A 97 3.16 26.13 -0.11
N ASP A 98 3.52 26.77 -1.22
CA ASP A 98 2.75 26.71 -2.46
C ASP A 98 2.78 25.35 -3.17
N LYS A 99 3.87 24.58 -3.03
CA LYS A 99 4.04 23.26 -3.66
C LYS A 99 3.52 22.11 -2.80
N LYS A 100 3.54 22.28 -1.47
CA LYS A 100 2.92 21.34 -0.51
C LYS A 100 1.42 21.15 -0.80
N ASP A 101 0.79 22.20 -1.31
CA ASP A 101 -0.61 22.20 -1.73
C ASP A 101 -0.89 21.12 -2.80
N LEU A 102 -0.06 21.03 -3.85
CA LEU A 102 -0.27 20.08 -4.96
C LEU A 102 -0.37 18.62 -4.49
N ILE A 103 0.57 18.16 -3.67
CA ILE A 103 0.59 16.76 -3.20
C ILE A 103 -0.60 16.50 -2.29
N SER A 104 -0.93 17.47 -1.43
CA SER A 104 -2.09 17.34 -0.55
C SER A 104 -3.40 17.29 -1.34
N LEU A 105 -3.52 18.07 -2.43
CA LEU A 105 -4.67 18.03 -3.33
C LEU A 105 -4.78 16.71 -4.05
N LEU A 106 -3.69 16.19 -4.62
CA LEU A 106 -3.68 14.89 -5.29
C LEU A 106 -4.05 13.76 -4.31
N SER A 107 -3.52 13.81 -3.09
CA SER A 107 -3.86 12.83 -2.04
C SER A 107 -5.34 12.94 -1.63
N ASN A 108 -5.83 14.16 -1.40
CA ASN A 108 -7.24 14.41 -1.06
C ASN A 108 -8.17 13.99 -2.20
N PHE A 109 -7.76 14.17 -3.45
CA PHE A 109 -8.49 13.70 -4.61
C PHE A 109 -8.63 12.17 -4.60
N CYS A 110 -7.53 11.44 -4.36
CA CYS A 110 -7.57 9.98 -4.24
C CYS A 110 -8.48 9.54 -3.09
N ILE A 111 -8.35 10.16 -1.91
CA ILE A 111 -9.18 9.83 -0.73
C ILE A 111 -10.66 10.01 -1.06
N ASN A 112 -11.03 11.14 -1.64
CA ASN A 112 -12.44 11.49 -1.83
C ASN A 112 -13.10 10.78 -3.01
N ASN A 113 -12.35 10.50 -4.08
CA ASN A 113 -12.91 10.00 -5.34
C ASN A 113 -12.53 8.55 -5.66
N ILE A 114 -11.60 7.95 -4.92
CA ILE A 114 -11.11 6.59 -5.17
C ILE A 114 -11.28 5.74 -3.91
N PHE A 115 -10.57 6.07 -2.82
CA PHE A 115 -10.52 5.21 -1.63
C PHE A 115 -11.86 5.13 -0.88
N LYS A 116 -12.71 6.15 -1.01
CA LYS A 116 -14.09 6.13 -0.47
C LYS A 116 -15.10 5.38 -1.32
N THR A 117 -14.69 4.77 -2.43
CA THR A 117 -15.61 3.96 -3.24
C THR A 117 -16.02 2.70 -2.50
N ARG A 118 -17.29 2.30 -2.67
CA ARG A 118 -17.85 1.12 -2.01
C ARG A 118 -17.04 -0.15 -2.30
N GLU A 119 -16.53 -0.29 -3.52
CA GLU A 119 -15.71 -1.43 -3.94
C GLU A 119 -14.44 -1.54 -3.10
N ILE A 120 -13.67 -0.46 -2.97
CA ILE A 120 -12.43 -0.43 -2.19
C ILE A 120 -12.71 -0.65 -0.70
N GLN A 121 -13.70 0.05 -0.13
CA GLN A 121 -14.07 -0.13 1.28
C GLN A 121 -14.51 -1.57 1.59
N SER A 122 -15.25 -2.20 0.68
CA SER A 122 -15.69 -3.60 0.87
C SER A 122 -14.49 -4.55 0.86
N LEU A 123 -13.50 -4.30 0.00
CA LEU A 123 -12.26 -5.08 -0.03
C LEU A 123 -11.43 -4.88 1.25
N GLU A 124 -11.31 -3.65 1.75
CA GLU A 124 -10.60 -3.35 3.00
C GLU A 124 -11.23 -4.07 4.20
N VAL A 125 -12.55 -3.98 4.34
CA VAL A 125 -13.28 -4.67 5.42
C VAL A 125 -13.13 -6.20 5.32
N ALA A 126 -13.19 -6.76 4.10
CA ALA A 126 -12.96 -8.17 3.89
C ALA A 126 -11.52 -8.58 4.27
N GLY A 127 -10.53 -7.79 3.85
CA GLY A 127 -9.12 -7.98 4.19
C GLY A 127 -8.88 -7.98 5.70
N GLU A 128 -9.44 -7.00 6.41
CA GLU A 128 -9.38 -6.93 7.87
C GLU A 128 -9.94 -8.20 8.53
N LYS A 129 -11.10 -8.68 8.09
CA LYS A 129 -11.71 -9.91 8.62
C LYS A 129 -10.88 -11.16 8.35
N ILE A 130 -10.24 -11.24 7.19
CA ILE A 130 -9.34 -12.36 6.85
C ILE A 130 -8.14 -12.34 7.79
N ILE A 131 -7.46 -11.20 7.93
CA ILE A 131 -6.27 -11.08 8.78
C ILE A 131 -6.62 -11.37 10.25
N ASN A 132 -7.67 -10.75 10.78
CA ASN A 132 -8.12 -11.01 12.15
C ASN A 132 -8.47 -12.49 12.34
N GLY A 133 -9.20 -13.08 11.41
CA GLY A 133 -9.57 -14.49 11.46
C GLY A 133 -8.40 -15.46 11.37
N LEU A 134 -7.31 -15.10 10.68
CA LEU A 134 -6.06 -15.86 10.72
C LEU A 134 -5.40 -15.73 12.10
N LEU A 135 -5.24 -14.51 12.61
CA LEU A 135 -4.58 -14.25 13.89
C LEU A 135 -5.31 -14.91 15.07
N GLU A 136 -6.64 -14.90 15.08
CA GLU A 136 -7.48 -15.58 16.07
C GLU A 136 -7.24 -17.10 16.13
N GLU A 137 -6.80 -17.71 15.02
CA GLU A 137 -6.57 -19.15 14.94
C GLU A 137 -5.13 -19.53 15.31
N PHE A 138 -4.17 -18.75 14.81
CA PHE A 138 -2.74 -19.01 15.03
C PHE A 138 -2.28 -18.59 16.44
N VAL A 139 -2.63 -17.39 16.91
CA VAL A 139 -2.06 -16.82 18.15
C VAL A 139 -2.38 -17.68 19.37
N PRO A 140 -3.65 -18.01 19.68
CA PRO A 140 -3.96 -18.81 20.88
C PRO A 140 -3.38 -20.22 20.79
N SER A 141 -3.34 -20.81 19.59
CA SER A 141 -2.80 -22.15 19.40
C SER A 141 -1.30 -22.18 19.75
N PHE A 142 -0.53 -21.20 19.29
CA PHE A 142 0.93 -21.21 19.45
C PHE A 142 1.36 -20.75 20.84
N ILE A 143 0.74 -19.70 21.37
CA ILE A 143 1.03 -19.18 22.71
C ILE A 143 0.71 -20.23 23.78
N ASN A 144 -0.43 -20.90 23.67
CA ASN A 144 -0.80 -21.92 24.66
C ASN A 144 -0.06 -23.25 24.46
N TYR A 145 0.64 -23.47 23.34
CA TYR A 145 1.48 -24.66 23.17
C TYR A 145 2.80 -24.47 23.93
N LYS A 146 2.79 -24.83 25.22
CA LYS A 146 3.94 -24.65 26.13
C LYS A 146 4.77 -25.92 26.32
N LYS A 147 4.20 -27.10 26.07
CA LYS A 147 4.85 -28.41 26.27
C LYS A 147 4.36 -29.41 25.23
N LYS A 148 5.18 -30.41 24.89
CA LYS A 148 4.93 -31.41 23.86
C LYS A 148 3.56 -32.12 23.96
N ASP A 149 3.11 -32.46 25.16
CA ASP A 149 1.85 -33.20 25.38
C ASP A 149 0.66 -32.29 25.78
N ASP A 150 0.72 -31.00 25.46
CA ASP A 150 -0.36 -30.07 25.76
C ASP A 150 -1.63 -30.40 24.94
N LYS A 151 -2.83 -30.11 25.48
CA LYS A 151 -4.10 -30.21 24.76
C LYS A 151 -4.10 -29.39 23.46
N TYR A 152 -3.28 -28.33 23.38
CA TYR A 152 -3.12 -27.53 22.18
C TYR A 152 -2.13 -28.13 21.15
N ALA A 153 -1.27 -29.06 21.55
CA ALA A 153 -0.16 -29.58 20.73
C ALA A 153 -0.62 -30.04 19.34
N LYS A 154 -1.65 -30.90 19.27
CA LYS A 154 -2.17 -31.42 17.99
C LYS A 154 -2.68 -30.31 17.06
N ARG A 155 -3.34 -29.28 17.61
CA ARG A 155 -3.85 -28.16 16.80
C ARG A 155 -2.69 -27.31 16.31
N SER A 156 -1.77 -26.99 17.21
CA SER A 156 -0.61 -26.13 16.94
C SER A 156 0.33 -26.77 15.93
N GLU A 157 0.59 -28.08 16.03
CA GLU A 157 1.39 -28.84 15.06
C GLU A 157 0.75 -28.82 13.67
N ARG A 158 -0.57 -29.03 13.57
CA ARG A 158 -1.28 -28.98 12.28
C ARG A 158 -1.22 -27.59 11.64
N LEU A 159 -1.40 -26.53 12.44
CA LEU A 159 -1.26 -25.16 11.97
C LEU A 159 0.19 -24.83 11.63
N PHE A 160 1.15 -25.34 12.40
CA PHE A 160 2.57 -25.21 12.12
C PHE A 160 2.94 -25.87 10.79
N CYS A 161 2.36 -27.01 10.44
CA CYS A 161 2.53 -27.61 9.11
C CYS A 161 2.08 -26.70 7.95
N MET A 162 1.18 -25.73 8.19
CA MET A 162 0.75 -24.77 7.17
C MET A 162 1.76 -23.65 6.91
N ILE A 163 2.69 -23.43 7.85
CA ILE A 163 3.75 -22.42 7.72
C ILE A 163 4.88 -22.96 6.84
N SER A 164 5.41 -22.13 5.94
CA SER A 164 6.49 -22.54 5.05
C SER A 164 7.79 -22.84 5.81
N ASN A 165 8.53 -23.85 5.37
CA ASN A 165 9.78 -24.26 6.01
C ASN A 165 10.79 -23.11 6.08
N SER A 166 10.87 -22.26 5.04
CA SER A 166 11.75 -21.09 5.02
C SER A 166 11.58 -20.13 6.21
N ILE A 167 10.37 -20.01 6.77
CA ILE A 167 10.12 -19.15 7.94
C ILE A 167 10.50 -19.90 9.22
N LYS A 168 10.16 -21.19 9.29
CA LYS A 168 10.52 -22.07 10.42
C LYS A 168 12.03 -22.16 10.59
N ASP A 169 12.73 -22.43 9.49
CA ASP A 169 14.18 -22.59 9.44
C ASP A 169 14.88 -21.30 9.87
N ALA A 170 14.37 -20.13 9.45
CA ALA A 170 14.92 -18.84 9.87
C ALA A 170 14.84 -18.63 11.40
N ILE A 171 13.70 -18.95 12.01
CA ILE A 171 13.51 -18.79 13.46
C ILE A 171 14.30 -19.84 14.25
N PHE A 172 14.34 -21.09 13.79
CA PHE A 172 15.13 -22.13 14.45
C PHE A 172 16.63 -21.86 14.35
N LEU A 173 17.10 -21.33 13.23
CA LEU A 173 18.49 -20.90 13.08
C LEU A 173 18.84 -19.74 14.02
N GLU A 174 17.96 -18.74 14.15
CA GLU A 174 18.17 -17.58 15.01
C GLU A 174 18.17 -17.95 16.51
N THR A 175 17.29 -18.87 16.90
CA THR A 175 17.06 -19.22 18.31
C THR A 175 17.85 -20.44 18.79
N GLY A 176 18.38 -21.25 17.86
CA GLY A 176 19.00 -22.55 18.15
C GLY A 176 18.02 -23.59 18.69
N LYS A 177 16.70 -23.37 18.54
CA LYS A 177 15.64 -24.32 18.95
C LYS A 177 15.30 -25.27 17.80
N SER A 178 14.67 -26.39 18.13
CA SER A 178 14.24 -27.37 17.12
C SER A 178 12.74 -27.57 17.11
N GLU A 179 12.06 -27.18 18.19
CA GLU A 179 10.62 -27.35 18.33
C GLU A 179 9.92 -26.05 18.70
N ILE A 180 8.70 -25.89 18.20
CA ILE A 180 7.91 -24.67 18.41
C ILE A 180 7.57 -24.41 19.89
N TYR A 181 7.35 -25.44 20.69
CA TYR A 181 7.02 -25.27 22.11
C TYR A 181 8.20 -24.76 22.93
N GLU A 182 9.44 -24.91 22.42
CA GLU A 182 10.68 -24.42 23.03
C GLU A 182 10.90 -22.91 22.79
N LEU A 183 10.19 -22.33 21.83
CA LEU A 183 10.24 -20.90 21.54
C LEU A 183 9.54 -20.12 22.65
N ASP A 184 10.08 -18.95 22.98
CA ASP A 184 9.38 -17.97 23.80
C ASP A 184 8.19 -17.36 23.04
N ASP A 185 7.37 -16.60 23.77
CA ASP A 185 6.17 -16.01 23.20
C ASP A 185 6.47 -14.94 22.14
N TYR A 186 7.62 -14.26 22.24
CA TYR A 186 8.05 -13.29 21.24
C TYR A 186 8.32 -13.99 19.90
N PHE A 187 9.12 -15.05 19.88
CA PHE A 187 9.42 -15.79 18.66
C PHE A 187 8.20 -16.51 18.09
N LYS A 188 7.28 -16.98 18.94
CA LYS A 188 5.99 -17.53 18.49
C LYS A 188 5.13 -16.48 17.80
N LEU A 189 5.03 -15.26 18.34
CA LEU A 189 4.27 -14.18 17.70
C LEU A 189 4.95 -13.70 16.42
N ARG A 190 6.27 -13.56 16.43
CA ARG A 190 7.04 -13.18 15.23
C ARG A 190 6.88 -14.21 14.12
N LEU A 191 6.92 -15.51 14.43
CA LEU A 191 6.63 -16.58 13.46
C LEU A 191 5.27 -16.38 12.77
N ILE A 192 4.25 -16.02 13.54
CA ILE A 192 2.90 -15.77 13.02
C ILE A 192 2.88 -14.50 12.15
N VAL A 193 3.49 -13.41 12.60
CA VAL A 193 3.57 -12.15 11.84
C VAL A 193 4.32 -12.36 10.53
N ASP A 194 5.46 -13.04 10.55
CA ASP A 194 6.24 -13.35 9.36
C ASP A 194 5.44 -14.23 8.39
N PHE A 195 4.68 -15.20 8.92
CA PHE A 195 3.83 -16.04 8.08
C PHE A 195 2.68 -15.28 7.43
N VAL A 196 1.92 -14.49 8.20
CA VAL A 196 0.74 -13.76 7.73
C VAL A 196 1.13 -12.61 6.80
N SER A 197 2.17 -11.85 7.13
CA SER A 197 2.63 -10.70 6.31
C SER A 197 3.23 -11.12 4.97
N ARG A 198 3.73 -12.36 4.86
CA ARG A 198 4.27 -12.91 3.60
C ARG A 198 3.21 -13.50 2.68
N MET A 199 1.93 -13.50 3.07
CA MET A 199 0.84 -13.98 2.22
C MET A 199 0.46 -12.93 1.17
N THR A 200 0.12 -13.40 -0.03
CA THR A 200 -0.67 -12.59 -0.96
C THR A 200 -2.13 -12.59 -0.53
N ASP A 201 -2.93 -11.60 -0.95
CA ASP A 201 -4.36 -11.51 -0.62
C ASP A 201 -5.13 -12.79 -0.96
N SER A 202 -4.89 -13.33 -2.16
CA SER A 202 -5.53 -14.57 -2.62
C SER A 202 -5.11 -15.78 -1.78
N TYR A 203 -3.87 -15.81 -1.29
CA TYR A 203 -3.39 -16.86 -0.41
C TYR A 203 -3.97 -16.74 1.00
N ALA A 204 -4.00 -15.53 1.56
CA ALA A 204 -4.58 -15.26 2.87
C ALA A 204 -6.06 -15.64 2.91
N LEU A 205 -6.84 -15.25 1.89
CA LEU A 205 -8.23 -15.65 1.75
C LEU A 205 -8.39 -17.17 1.70
N ARG A 206 -7.56 -17.85 0.90
CA ARG A 206 -7.60 -19.32 0.77
C ARG A 206 -7.31 -20.02 2.09
N ILE A 207 -6.28 -19.58 2.82
CA ILE A 207 -5.93 -20.17 4.12
C ILE A 207 -7.03 -19.89 5.15
N PHE A 208 -7.56 -18.66 5.19
CA PHE A 208 -8.68 -18.31 6.07
C PHE A 208 -9.90 -19.19 5.81
N GLN A 209 -10.32 -19.33 4.55
CA GLN A 209 -11.45 -20.20 4.17
C GLN A 209 -11.21 -21.66 4.53
N LYS A 210 -9.97 -22.15 4.38
CA LYS A 210 -9.60 -23.52 4.73
C LYS A 210 -9.65 -23.76 6.24
N ILE A 211 -9.11 -22.84 7.05
CA ILE A 211 -9.09 -22.96 8.50
C ILE A 211 -10.51 -22.86 9.09
N LYS A 212 -11.34 -21.96 8.55
CA LYS A 212 -12.75 -21.81 8.97
C LYS A 212 -13.67 -22.88 8.38
N GLY A 213 -13.16 -23.81 7.57
CA GLY A 213 -13.97 -24.90 6.97
C GLY A 213 -14.97 -24.44 5.91
N ILE A 214 -14.82 -23.22 5.38
CA ILE A 214 -15.69 -22.64 4.35
C ILE A 214 -15.44 -23.28 2.99
N ARG A 215 -14.17 -23.58 2.68
CA ARG A 215 -13.77 -24.23 1.42
C ARG A 215 -12.69 -25.27 1.68
N ILE A 216 -13.01 -26.53 1.41
CA ILE A 216 -12.16 -27.69 1.67
C ILE A 216 -11.62 -28.31 0.35
N GLY A 217 -12.05 -27.79 -0.80
CA GLY A 217 -11.63 -28.17 -2.16
C GLY A 217 -11.66 -27.01 -3.16
#